data_AF-A0A917D0M0-F1
#
_entry.id   AF-A0A917D0M0-F1
#
_cell.length_a   1.000
_cell.length_b   1.000
_cell.length_c   1.000
_cell.angle_alpha   90.00
_cell.angle_beta   90.00
_cell.angle_gamma   90.00
#
_symmetry.space_group_name_H-M   'P 1'
#
loop_
_entity.id
_entity.type
_entity.pdbx_description
1 polymer ?
#
loop_
_entity_poly.entity_id
_entity_poly.type
_entity_poly.pdbx_seq_one_letter_code
_entity_poly.pdbx_strand_id
1 'polypeptide(L)'
;MDGKPLVDTTKVWEKATAHISHYLDLKKGVTESEVVEVLGDAFKLVGFVKNTTTLIMQKRFESFLKGFNSEGTPTEAQIEKLIDYIDDETKAEFIADTFSKIMLARSSKACLIMGTLLNEFLEKKDQLTHDKLVCMQALSQFFDDDIKNFNFIRGYLHNSKKRSVRPTGQFIGKAFSSAISEKGLDKHSVFLTIEKAVSAQLLVKYNEVKLDIAEDDPSISSSAEVEEYFQVTEPGESLNWYIIKCGLYV
;
A
#
# COMPACT_ATOMS: atom_id res chain seq x y z
N MET A 1 -27.01 -17.01 24.13
CA MET A 1 -26.32 -16.30 23.02
C MET A 1 -26.48 -14.83 23.35
N ASP A 2 -25.48 -14.27 24.03
CA ASP A 2 -25.55 -12.90 24.53
C ASP A 2 -25.37 -11.93 23.36
N GLY A 3 -26.49 -11.33 22.96
CA GLY A 3 -26.52 -10.19 22.06
C GLY A 3 -25.91 -8.98 22.76
N LYS A 4 -24.62 -8.75 22.53
CA LYS A 4 -24.07 -7.41 22.72
C LYS A 4 -24.76 -6.49 21.70
N PRO A 5 -25.32 -5.35 22.12
CA PRO A 5 -25.85 -4.39 21.17
C PRO A 5 -24.70 -3.95 20.25
N LEU A 6 -24.94 -3.99 18.94
CA LEU A 6 -24.10 -3.29 17.98
C LEU A 6 -24.00 -1.84 18.47
N VAL A 7 -22.82 -1.43 18.94
CA VAL A 7 -22.53 -0.03 19.20
C VAL A 7 -22.89 0.72 17.91
N ASP A 8 -23.71 1.76 18.02
CA ASP A 8 -24.13 2.58 16.89
C ASP A 8 -22.95 3.43 16.41
N THR A 9 -21.97 2.76 15.79
CA THR A 9 -20.75 3.36 15.24
C THR A 9 -21.08 4.39 14.16
N THR A 10 -22.28 4.34 13.59
CA THR A 10 -22.82 5.30 12.62
C THR A 10 -22.65 6.74 13.11
N LYS A 11 -23.03 7.04 14.36
CA LYS A 11 -22.96 8.41 14.91
C LYS A 11 -21.52 8.91 15.07
N VAL A 12 -20.62 8.01 15.44
CA VAL A 12 -19.19 8.35 15.63
C VAL A 12 -18.51 8.56 14.27
N TRP A 13 -18.92 7.80 13.25
CA TRP A 13 -18.47 8.01 11.87
C TRP A 13 -19.05 9.29 11.24
N GLU A 14 -20.29 9.64 11.53
CA GLU A 14 -20.88 10.93 11.16
C GLU A 14 -20.08 12.08 11.78
N LYS A 15 -19.73 11.97 13.07
CA LYS A 15 -18.85 12.92 13.75
C LYS A 15 -17.48 13.03 13.07
N ALA A 16 -16.86 11.90 12.72
CA ALA A 16 -15.57 11.89 12.03
C ALA A 16 -15.65 12.55 10.64
N THR A 17 -16.71 12.28 9.90
CA THR A 17 -16.96 12.87 8.59
C THR A 17 -17.12 14.38 8.70
N ALA A 18 -17.95 14.86 9.64
CA ALA A 18 -18.15 16.28 9.88
C ALA A 18 -16.85 17.00 10.31
N HIS A 19 -16.02 16.32 11.12
CA HIS A 19 -14.72 16.85 11.55
C HIS A 19 -13.75 16.99 10.38
N ILE A 20 -13.65 15.98 9.51
CA ILE A 20 -12.86 16.05 8.27
C ILE A 20 -13.35 17.20 7.39
N SER A 21 -14.68 17.29 7.14
CA SER A 21 -15.27 18.35 6.33
C SER A 21 -14.94 19.74 6.87
N HIS A 22 -15.02 19.95 8.19
CA HIS A 22 -14.69 21.24 8.80
C HIS A 22 -13.27 21.70 8.46
N TYR A 23 -12.27 20.81 8.49
CA TYR A 23 -10.89 21.18 8.12
C TYR A 23 -10.72 21.46 6.62
N LEU A 24 -11.48 20.76 5.76
CA LEU A 24 -11.40 20.94 4.31
C LEU A 24 -12.17 22.18 3.82
N ASP A 25 -13.28 22.56 4.48
CA ASP A 25 -14.14 23.68 4.10
C ASP A 25 -13.57 25.06 4.48
N LEU A 26 -12.55 25.12 5.35
CA LEU A 26 -11.92 26.38 5.81
C LEU A 26 -11.22 27.15 4.67
N LYS A 27 -11.07 26.56 3.48
CA LYS A 27 -10.73 27.26 2.24
C LYS A 27 -11.96 27.36 1.33
N LYS A 28 -12.64 28.51 1.42
CA LYS A 28 -13.62 29.00 0.44
C LYS A 28 -13.14 28.76 -1.00
N GLY A 29 -13.77 27.82 -1.71
CA GLY A 29 -13.67 27.70 -3.17
C GLY A 29 -13.40 26.32 -3.74
N VAL A 30 -13.09 25.31 -2.92
CA VAL A 30 -13.14 23.92 -3.37
C VAL A 30 -14.56 23.43 -3.13
N THR A 31 -15.29 23.30 -4.24
CA THR A 31 -16.64 22.75 -4.37
C THR A 31 -16.93 21.63 -3.36
N GLU A 32 -18.16 21.62 -2.82
CA GLU A 32 -18.81 20.50 -2.11
C GLU A 32 -18.08 19.18 -2.44
N SER A 33 -17.16 18.80 -1.54
CA SER A 33 -16.06 17.92 -1.90
C SER A 33 -16.61 16.54 -2.27
N GLU A 34 -16.43 16.14 -3.54
CA GLU A 34 -16.75 14.78 -4.01
C GLU A 34 -16.17 13.71 -3.06
N VAL A 35 -15.07 14.02 -2.38
CA VAL A 35 -14.45 13.15 -1.37
C VAL A 35 -15.33 12.97 -0.13
N VAL A 36 -15.99 14.03 0.35
CA VAL A 36 -16.92 13.98 1.50
C VAL A 36 -18.19 13.22 1.13
N GLU A 37 -18.69 13.40 -0.09
CA GLU A 37 -19.86 12.66 -0.59
C GLU A 37 -19.53 11.16 -0.72
N VAL A 38 -18.39 10.81 -1.32
CA VAL A 38 -17.91 9.43 -1.45
C VAL A 38 -17.65 8.78 -0.09
N LEU A 39 -17.11 9.52 0.88
CA LEU A 39 -16.93 9.09 2.26
C LEU A 39 -18.26 8.79 2.95
N GLY A 40 -19.18 9.76 2.94
CA GLY A 40 -20.50 9.62 3.54
C GLY A 40 -21.27 8.45 2.92
N ASP A 41 -21.16 8.25 1.60
CA ASP A 41 -21.80 7.16 0.91
C ASP A 41 -21.15 5.81 1.24
N ALA A 42 -19.82 5.73 1.34
CA ALA A 42 -19.13 4.51 1.78
C ALA A 42 -19.64 4.00 3.15
N PHE A 43 -19.84 4.91 4.11
CA PHE A 43 -20.38 4.56 5.42
C PHE A 43 -21.85 4.16 5.37
N LYS A 44 -22.69 4.80 4.53
CA LYS A 44 -24.09 4.38 4.30
C LYS A 44 -24.18 3.00 3.66
N LEU A 45 -23.22 2.63 2.79
CA LEU A 45 -23.18 1.31 2.13
C LEU A 45 -22.99 0.15 3.12
N VAL A 46 -22.36 0.38 4.28
CA VAL A 46 -22.23 -0.64 5.34
C VAL A 46 -23.59 -1.01 5.96
N GLY A 47 -24.60 -0.13 5.86
CA GLY A 47 -25.92 -0.32 6.45
C GLY A 47 -27.02 -0.86 5.53
N PHE A 48 -26.85 -0.84 4.19
CA PHE A 48 -27.94 -1.20 3.26
C PHE A 48 -27.42 -1.62 1.88
N VAL A 49 -27.86 -2.76 1.34
CA VAL A 49 -27.40 -3.26 0.02
C VAL A 49 -28.55 -3.52 -0.96
N LYS A 50 -28.43 -2.99 -2.19
CA LYS A 50 -29.30 -3.37 -3.33
C LYS A 50 -28.59 -3.73 -4.66
N ASN A 51 -27.31 -3.38 -4.92
CA ASN A 51 -26.64 -3.63 -6.22
C ASN A 51 -25.21 -4.21 -6.12
N THR A 52 -24.69 -4.82 -7.20
CA THR A 52 -23.42 -5.60 -7.22
C THR A 52 -22.14 -4.76 -7.12
N THR A 53 -22.10 -3.55 -7.68
CA THR A 53 -20.96 -2.62 -7.52
C THR A 53 -20.75 -2.23 -6.05
N THR A 54 -21.86 -2.05 -5.32
CA THR A 54 -21.89 -1.80 -3.88
C THR A 54 -21.26 -2.95 -3.09
N LEU A 55 -21.50 -4.21 -3.49
CA LEU A 55 -20.94 -5.38 -2.80
C LEU A 55 -19.41 -5.46 -2.88
N ILE A 56 -18.80 -5.09 -4.01
CA ILE A 56 -17.34 -5.13 -4.16
C ILE A 56 -16.69 -4.02 -3.32
N MET A 57 -17.27 -2.82 -3.34
CA MET A 57 -16.82 -1.70 -2.48
C MET A 57 -16.96 -2.06 -1.00
N GLN A 58 -18.08 -2.65 -0.61
CA GLN A 58 -18.31 -3.12 0.76
C GLN A 58 -17.24 -4.13 1.19
N LYS A 59 -16.96 -5.16 0.38
CA LYS A 59 -15.93 -6.16 0.70
C LYS A 59 -14.54 -5.54 0.89
N ARG A 60 -14.19 -4.54 0.08
CA ARG A 60 -12.92 -3.80 0.21
C ARG A 60 -12.89 -2.98 1.49
N PHE A 61 -13.98 -2.28 1.79
CA PHE A 61 -14.13 -1.51 3.00
C PHE A 61 -14.07 -2.40 4.26
N GLU A 62 -14.79 -3.52 4.29
CA GLU A 62 -14.70 -4.52 5.37
C GLU A 62 -13.29 -5.06 5.55
N SER A 63 -12.57 -5.30 4.46
CA SER A 63 -11.16 -5.72 4.53
C SER A 63 -10.28 -4.63 5.14
N PHE A 64 -10.52 -3.36 4.79
CA PHE A 64 -9.89 -2.22 5.46
C PHE A 64 -10.23 -2.18 6.95
N LEU A 65 -11.50 -2.31 7.33
CA LEU A 65 -11.93 -2.29 8.73
C LEU A 65 -11.27 -3.39 9.54
N LYS A 66 -11.09 -4.58 8.95
CA LYS A 66 -10.33 -5.69 9.56
C LYS A 66 -8.84 -5.36 9.75
N GLY A 67 -8.26 -4.54 8.89
CA GLY A 67 -6.89 -4.07 9.04
C GLY A 67 -6.80 -2.99 10.11
N PHE A 68 -7.78 -2.10 10.12
CA PHE A 68 -7.89 -1.00 11.06
C PHE A 68 -8.19 -1.50 12.48
N ASN A 69 -8.94 -2.59 12.62
CA ASN A 69 -9.15 -3.34 13.85
C ASN A 69 -9.24 -4.83 13.52
N SER A 70 -8.41 -5.65 14.15
CA SER A 70 -8.39 -7.11 13.96
C SER A 70 -9.73 -7.80 14.21
N GLU A 71 -10.60 -7.21 15.04
CA GLU A 71 -11.96 -7.71 15.32
C GLU A 71 -12.98 -7.38 14.22
N GLY A 72 -12.59 -6.66 13.16
CA GLY A 72 -13.42 -6.37 11.98
C GLY A 72 -14.34 -5.15 12.11
N THR A 73 -14.66 -4.72 13.33
CA THR A 73 -15.45 -3.50 13.60
C THR A 73 -14.62 -2.51 14.42
N PRO A 74 -14.33 -1.31 13.92
CA PRO A 74 -13.62 -0.30 14.69
C PRO A 74 -14.40 0.08 15.93
N THR A 75 -13.69 0.23 17.05
CA THR A 75 -14.29 0.73 18.29
C THR A 75 -14.51 2.23 18.20
N GLU A 76 -15.48 2.75 18.94
CA GLU A 76 -15.68 4.20 19.10
C GLU A 76 -14.37 4.90 19.49
N ALA A 77 -13.59 4.32 20.40
CA ALA A 77 -12.30 4.85 20.81
C ALA A 77 -11.26 4.93 19.66
N GLN A 78 -11.31 4.04 18.67
CA GLN A 78 -10.44 4.12 17.49
C GLN A 78 -10.88 5.22 16.52
N ILE A 79 -12.18 5.43 16.37
CA ILE A 79 -12.71 6.51 15.54
C ILE A 79 -12.44 7.86 16.21
N GLU A 80 -12.57 7.96 17.53
CA GLU A 80 -12.19 9.15 18.29
C GLU A 80 -10.69 9.45 18.18
N LYS A 81 -9.81 8.44 18.19
CA LYS A 81 -8.38 8.64 17.89
C LYS A 81 -8.13 9.20 16.48
N LEU A 82 -8.93 8.78 15.49
CA LEU A 82 -8.84 9.32 14.14
C LEU A 82 -9.26 10.80 14.12
N ILE A 83 -10.34 11.15 14.82
CA ILE A 83 -10.80 12.54 14.99
C ILE A 83 -9.72 13.39 15.66
N ASP A 84 -9.19 12.92 16.80
CA ASP A 84 -8.15 13.60 17.58
C ASP A 84 -6.86 13.80 16.79
N TYR A 85 -6.54 12.88 15.87
CA TYR A 85 -5.37 12.99 15.01
C TYR A 85 -5.52 14.10 13.97
N ILE A 86 -6.74 14.35 13.47
CA ILE A 86 -7.02 15.40 12.49
C ILE A 86 -7.10 16.75 13.23
N ASP A 87 -5.93 17.32 13.47
CA ASP A 87 -5.74 18.63 14.10
C ASP A 87 -5.33 19.73 13.11
N ASP A 88 -5.12 19.37 11.83
CA ASP A 88 -4.77 20.27 10.74
C ASP A 88 -5.34 19.80 9.38
N GLU A 89 -5.29 20.71 8.39
CA GLU A 89 -5.79 20.49 7.03
C GLU A 89 -5.03 19.38 6.29
N THR A 90 -3.71 19.30 6.44
CA THR A 90 -2.88 18.29 5.76
C THR A 90 -3.25 16.87 6.19
N LYS A 91 -3.54 16.70 7.48
CA LYS A 91 -3.99 15.44 8.04
C LYS A 91 -5.42 15.12 7.60
N ALA A 92 -6.31 16.13 7.54
CA ALA A 92 -7.65 15.95 7.01
C ALA A 92 -7.63 15.47 5.56
N GLU A 93 -6.84 16.13 4.70
CA GLU A 93 -6.65 15.77 3.29
C GLU A 93 -6.10 14.34 3.15
N PHE A 94 -5.07 13.98 3.92
CA PHE A 94 -4.48 12.65 3.89
C PHE A 94 -5.48 11.55 4.26
N ILE A 95 -6.26 11.76 5.33
CA ILE A 95 -7.28 10.79 5.74
C ILE A 95 -8.37 10.66 4.67
N ALA A 96 -8.83 11.78 4.12
CA ALA A 96 -9.86 11.81 3.10
C ALA A 96 -9.39 11.09 1.81
N ASP A 97 -8.19 11.39 1.33
CA ASP A 97 -7.55 10.74 0.20
C ASP A 97 -7.31 9.24 0.45
N THR A 98 -6.90 8.85 1.67
CA THR A 98 -6.75 7.43 2.05
C THR A 98 -8.07 6.68 1.90
N PHE A 99 -9.18 7.25 2.36
CA PHE A 99 -10.49 6.63 2.20
C PHE A 99 -10.94 6.55 0.74
N SER A 100 -10.72 7.60 -0.06
CA SER A 100 -10.97 7.54 -1.51
C SER A 100 -10.17 6.42 -2.18
N LYS A 101 -8.89 6.27 -1.81
CA LYS A 101 -8.03 5.19 -2.30
C LYS A 101 -8.55 3.81 -1.92
N ILE A 102 -9.07 3.63 -0.70
CA ILE A 102 -9.68 2.36 -0.26
C ILE A 102 -10.92 2.02 -1.10
N MET A 103 -11.80 3.00 -1.34
CA MET A 103 -13.03 2.79 -2.11
C MET A 103 -12.73 2.40 -3.57
N LEU A 104 -11.70 3.01 -4.15
CA LEU A 104 -11.29 2.81 -5.54
C LEU A 104 -10.23 1.71 -5.72
N ALA A 105 -9.70 1.16 -4.62
CA ALA A 105 -8.63 0.16 -4.65
C ALA A 105 -9.02 -1.06 -5.46
N ARG A 106 -8.04 -1.73 -6.08
CA ARG A 106 -8.29 -2.93 -6.91
C ARG A 106 -8.18 -4.24 -6.14
N SER A 107 -7.80 -4.18 -4.86
CA SER A 107 -7.41 -5.32 -4.05
C SER A 107 -7.99 -5.21 -2.63
N SER A 108 -8.70 -6.26 -2.19
CA SER A 108 -9.15 -6.36 -0.79
C SER A 108 -7.96 -6.57 0.16
N LYS A 109 -6.90 -7.24 -0.30
CA LYS A 109 -5.64 -7.38 0.44
C LYS A 109 -4.94 -6.04 0.64
N ALA A 110 -4.91 -5.20 -0.39
CA ALA A 110 -4.37 -3.86 -0.28
C ALA A 110 -5.17 -3.03 0.73
N CYS A 111 -6.51 -3.15 0.73
CA CYS A 111 -7.36 -2.49 1.72
C CYS A 111 -7.04 -2.92 3.16
N LEU A 112 -6.84 -4.23 3.39
CA LEU A 112 -6.41 -4.76 4.68
C LEU A 112 -5.07 -4.14 5.15
N ILE A 113 -4.11 -4.03 4.23
CA ILE A 113 -2.80 -3.43 4.52
C ILE A 113 -2.94 -1.94 4.81
N MET A 114 -3.72 -1.19 4.01
CA MET A 114 -3.98 0.24 4.24
C MET A 114 -4.64 0.48 5.61
N GLY A 115 -5.59 -0.37 6.02
CA GLY A 115 -6.19 -0.31 7.35
C GLY A 115 -5.19 -0.56 8.47
N THR A 116 -4.33 -1.57 8.30
CA THR A 116 -3.28 -1.90 9.27
C THR A 116 -2.27 -0.77 9.42
N LEU A 117 -1.87 -0.16 8.29
CA LEU A 117 -0.97 0.99 8.26
C LEU A 117 -1.59 2.18 9.00
N LEU A 118 -2.86 2.49 8.70
CA LEU A 118 -3.57 3.62 9.32
C LEU A 118 -3.78 3.42 10.83
N ASN A 119 -4.14 2.22 11.29
CA ASN A 119 -4.32 1.99 12.73
C ASN A 119 -3.00 2.13 13.50
N GLU A 120 -1.92 1.52 13.03
CA GLU A 120 -0.61 1.64 13.68
C GLU A 120 -0.10 3.08 13.70
N PHE A 121 -0.36 3.79 12.61
CA PHE A 121 -0.06 5.20 12.49
C PHE A 121 -0.77 6.05 13.55
N LEU A 122 -2.08 5.83 13.76
CA LEU A 122 -2.86 6.52 14.78
C LEU A 122 -2.42 6.14 16.21
N GLU A 123 -2.11 4.86 16.45
CA GLU A 123 -1.66 4.38 17.76
C GLU A 123 -0.35 5.03 18.21
N LYS A 124 0.58 5.26 17.28
CA LYS A 124 1.88 5.86 17.58
C LYS A 124 1.86 7.39 17.61
N LYS A 125 0.74 8.05 17.25
CA LYS A 125 0.67 9.50 16.99
C LYS A 125 1.81 9.97 16.08
N ASP A 126 2.10 9.15 15.08
CA ASP A 126 3.27 9.35 14.23
C ASP A 126 3.01 10.49 13.24
N GLN A 127 4.07 11.08 12.70
CA GLN A 127 3.97 12.10 11.66
C GLN A 127 3.72 11.45 10.29
N LEU A 128 2.96 12.13 9.44
CA LEU A 128 2.76 11.71 8.07
C LEU A 128 4.08 11.87 7.31
N THR A 129 4.70 10.75 6.90
CA THR A 129 5.96 10.75 6.15
C THR A 129 5.73 10.48 4.68
N HIS A 130 6.67 10.91 3.84
CA HIS A 130 6.63 10.61 2.40
C HIS A 130 6.58 9.10 2.13
N ASP A 131 7.31 8.29 2.91
CA ASP A 131 7.33 6.84 2.75
C ASP A 131 5.95 6.20 2.95
N LYS A 132 5.14 6.73 3.87
CA LYS A 132 3.76 6.28 4.09
C LYS A 132 2.85 6.67 2.93
N LEU A 133 3.02 7.88 2.39
CA LEU A 133 2.30 8.33 1.20
C LEU A 133 2.60 7.43 0.00
N VAL A 134 3.86 7.06 -0.20
CA VAL A 134 4.31 6.13 -1.24
C VAL A 134 3.65 4.75 -1.05
N CYS A 135 3.64 4.22 0.19
CA CYS A 135 2.95 2.96 0.50
C CYS A 135 1.45 3.01 0.15
N MET A 136 0.72 4.03 0.60
CA MET A 136 -0.71 4.19 0.33
C MET A 136 -0.99 4.32 -1.17
N GLN A 137 -0.17 5.10 -1.87
CA GLN A 137 -0.30 5.27 -3.31
C GLN A 137 -0.09 3.94 -4.06
N ALA A 138 0.95 3.18 -3.73
CA ALA A 138 1.21 1.88 -4.35
C ALA A 138 0.05 0.90 -4.12
N LEU A 139 -0.43 0.81 -2.87
CA LEU A 139 -1.53 -0.08 -2.47
C LEU A 139 -2.83 0.22 -3.22
N SER A 140 -3.13 1.50 -3.50
CA SER A 140 -4.32 1.87 -4.28
C SER A 140 -4.31 1.31 -5.72
N GLN A 141 -3.12 1.02 -6.26
CA GLN A 141 -2.92 0.55 -7.63
C GLN A 141 -2.67 -0.95 -7.74
N PHE A 142 -2.27 -1.60 -6.65
CA PHE A 142 -1.97 -3.02 -6.62
C PHE A 142 -3.24 -3.88 -6.72
N PHE A 143 -3.14 -4.97 -7.47
CA PHE A 143 -4.05 -6.10 -7.42
C PHE A 143 -3.61 -7.10 -6.35
N ASP A 144 -4.47 -8.06 -6.02
CA ASP A 144 -4.19 -9.09 -5.02
C ASP A 144 -2.92 -9.92 -5.31
N ASP A 145 -2.59 -10.11 -6.59
CA ASP A 145 -1.37 -10.82 -7.00
C ASP A 145 -0.13 -9.93 -6.93
N ASP A 146 -0.25 -8.62 -7.15
CA ASP A 146 0.88 -7.69 -6.98
C ASP A 146 1.40 -7.73 -5.52
N ILE A 147 0.50 -7.89 -4.54
CA ILE A 147 0.87 -8.03 -3.13
C ILE A 147 1.75 -9.28 -2.89
N LYS A 148 1.33 -10.43 -3.43
CA LYS A 148 2.09 -11.68 -3.32
C LYS A 148 3.42 -11.58 -4.07
N ASN A 149 3.37 -11.09 -5.30
CA ASN A 149 4.52 -10.95 -6.17
C ASN A 149 5.56 -10.01 -5.54
N PHE A 150 5.14 -8.88 -4.98
CA PHE A 150 6.05 -7.93 -4.35
C PHE A 150 6.76 -8.54 -3.14
N ASN A 151 6.05 -9.31 -2.31
CA ASN A 151 6.66 -10.05 -1.21
C ASN A 151 7.73 -11.05 -1.69
N PHE A 152 7.42 -11.81 -2.75
CA PHE A 152 8.39 -12.70 -3.39
C PHE A 152 9.60 -11.93 -3.94
N ILE A 153 9.37 -10.85 -4.68
CA ILE A 153 10.41 -10.01 -5.30
C ILE A 153 11.38 -9.48 -4.23
N ARG A 154 10.85 -8.89 -3.15
CA ARG A 154 11.65 -8.44 -2.00
C ARG A 154 12.43 -9.60 -1.39
N GLY A 155 11.77 -10.74 -1.16
CA GLY A 155 12.40 -11.94 -0.61
C GLY A 155 13.56 -12.44 -1.48
N TYR A 156 13.40 -12.45 -2.80
CA TYR A 156 14.45 -12.81 -3.75
C TYR A 156 15.65 -11.86 -3.67
N LEU A 157 15.42 -10.55 -3.67
CA LEU A 157 16.49 -9.54 -3.54
C LEU A 157 17.25 -9.64 -2.21
N HIS A 158 16.57 -10.05 -1.14
CA HIS A 158 17.20 -10.24 0.16
C HIS A 158 18.14 -11.45 0.16
N ASN A 159 17.77 -12.51 -0.56
CA ASN A 159 18.54 -13.73 -0.65
C ASN A 159 19.69 -13.67 -1.67
N SER A 160 19.65 -12.74 -2.64
CA SER A 160 20.66 -12.62 -3.70
C SER A 160 22.02 -12.07 -3.24
N LYS A 161 22.12 -11.35 -2.11
CA LYS A 161 23.41 -10.89 -1.55
C LYS A 161 23.43 -10.91 -0.01
N LYS A 162 24.10 -11.92 0.58
CA LYS A 162 24.29 -12.09 2.05
C LYS A 162 25.12 -11.00 2.77
N ARG A 163 25.60 -9.95 2.09
CA ARG A 163 26.58 -8.98 2.64
C ARG A 163 26.29 -7.50 2.34
N SER A 164 25.14 -7.18 1.74
CA SER A 164 24.76 -5.80 1.43
C SER A 164 23.87 -5.20 2.54
N VAL A 165 24.05 -3.92 2.85
CA VAL A 165 23.18 -3.17 3.79
C VAL A 165 21.75 -3.03 3.24
N ARG A 166 21.58 -3.08 1.90
CA ARG A 166 20.26 -3.02 1.24
C ARG A 166 20.09 -4.16 0.22
N PRO A 167 18.94 -4.85 0.16
CA PRO A 167 18.71 -5.93 -0.80
C PRO A 167 18.84 -5.44 -2.25
N THR A 168 19.73 -6.06 -3.03
CA THR A 168 19.95 -5.74 -4.45
C THR A 168 20.10 -7.00 -5.27
N GLY A 169 19.67 -6.96 -6.52
CA GLY A 169 19.76 -8.11 -7.42
C GLY A 169 19.22 -7.81 -8.81
N GLN A 170 19.36 -8.79 -9.69
CA GLN A 170 18.87 -8.73 -11.06
C GLN A 170 17.63 -9.61 -11.20
N PHE A 171 16.70 -9.22 -12.06
CA PHE A 171 15.49 -10.00 -12.36
C PHE A 171 15.57 -10.69 -13.73
N ILE A 172 16.75 -11.20 -14.06
CA ILE A 172 17.03 -11.83 -15.35
C ILE A 172 17.54 -13.26 -15.21
N GLY A 173 17.40 -14.03 -16.29
CA GLY A 173 17.99 -15.35 -16.43
C GLY A 173 17.23 -16.50 -15.76
N LYS A 174 17.88 -17.67 -15.77
CA LYS A 174 17.29 -18.94 -15.35
C LYS A 174 17.03 -18.99 -13.84
N ALA A 175 17.93 -18.41 -13.03
CA ALA A 175 17.80 -18.44 -11.57
C ALA A 175 16.51 -17.75 -11.08
N PHE A 176 16.23 -16.54 -11.56
CA PHE A 176 15.00 -15.83 -11.21
C PHE A 176 13.76 -16.54 -11.76
N SER A 177 13.81 -17.02 -13.01
CA SER A 177 12.71 -17.78 -13.61
C SER A 177 12.39 -19.07 -12.84
N SER A 178 13.41 -19.81 -12.38
CA SER A 178 13.24 -21.01 -11.56
C SER A 178 12.65 -20.67 -10.19
N ALA A 179 13.12 -19.60 -9.53
CA ALA A 179 12.57 -19.17 -8.25
C ALA A 179 11.07 -18.79 -8.34
N ILE A 180 10.65 -18.15 -9.44
CA ILE A 180 9.23 -17.87 -9.72
C ILE A 180 8.44 -19.19 -9.81
N SER A 181 8.92 -20.14 -10.61
CA SER A 181 8.25 -21.43 -10.82
C SER A 181 8.15 -22.27 -9.55
N GLU A 182 9.20 -22.30 -8.73
CA GLU A 182 9.22 -23.00 -7.43
C GLU A 182 8.16 -22.49 -6.46
N LYS A 183 7.82 -21.20 -6.55
CA LYS A 183 6.77 -20.57 -5.75
C LYS A 183 5.38 -20.65 -6.39
N GLY A 184 5.25 -21.27 -7.57
CA GLY A 184 3.99 -21.39 -8.30
C GLY A 184 3.41 -20.04 -8.75
N LEU A 185 4.25 -19.03 -8.93
CA LEU A 185 3.83 -17.69 -9.35
C LEU A 185 3.78 -17.58 -10.87
N ASP A 186 2.87 -16.74 -11.37
CA ASP A 186 2.82 -16.42 -12.80
C ASP A 186 3.95 -15.46 -13.17
N LYS A 187 4.81 -15.89 -14.10
CA LYS A 187 5.99 -15.13 -14.50
C LYS A 187 5.63 -13.76 -15.07
N HIS A 188 4.63 -13.68 -15.94
CA HIS A 188 4.24 -12.42 -16.56
C HIS A 188 3.71 -11.42 -15.52
N SER A 189 2.87 -11.89 -14.60
CA SER A 189 2.35 -11.14 -13.45
C SER A 189 3.49 -10.60 -12.58
N VAL A 190 4.51 -11.40 -12.27
CA VAL A 190 5.68 -10.96 -11.49
C VAL A 190 6.42 -9.81 -12.18
N PHE A 191 6.64 -9.89 -13.50
CA PHE A 191 7.29 -8.79 -14.24
C PHE A 191 6.45 -7.52 -14.26
N LEU A 192 5.13 -7.62 -14.43
CA LEU A 192 4.24 -6.45 -14.33
C LEU A 192 4.29 -5.82 -12.93
N THR A 193 4.38 -6.63 -11.87
CA THR A 193 4.55 -6.12 -10.50
C THR A 193 5.88 -5.41 -10.31
N ILE A 194 6.98 -5.87 -10.92
CA ILE A 194 8.27 -5.16 -10.87
C ILE A 194 8.13 -3.76 -11.46
N GLU A 195 7.54 -3.62 -12.65
CA GLU A 195 7.34 -2.33 -13.31
C GLU A 195 6.46 -1.38 -12.49
N LYS A 196 5.38 -1.90 -11.90
CA LYS A 196 4.53 -1.13 -10.98
C LYS A 196 5.29 -0.70 -9.73
N ALA A 197 6.11 -1.58 -9.15
CA ALA A 197 6.87 -1.29 -7.95
C ALA A 197 7.96 -0.23 -8.21
N VAL A 198 8.60 -0.23 -9.38
CA VAL A 198 9.51 0.85 -9.80
C VAL A 198 8.75 2.16 -9.99
N SER A 199 7.63 2.14 -10.71
CA SER A 199 6.80 3.33 -10.95
C SER A 199 6.25 3.93 -9.65
N ALA A 200 5.94 3.08 -8.67
CA ALA A 200 5.47 3.46 -7.35
C ALA A 200 6.61 3.72 -6.35
N GLN A 201 7.88 3.78 -6.78
CA GLN A 201 9.04 4.09 -5.93
C GLN A 201 9.31 3.10 -4.78
N LEU A 202 8.76 1.88 -4.87
CA LEU A 202 9.05 0.78 -3.95
C LEU A 202 10.35 0.05 -4.31
N LEU A 203 10.71 0.11 -5.59
CA LEU A 203 11.99 -0.35 -6.13
C LEU A 203 12.67 0.81 -6.85
N VAL A 204 14.00 0.84 -6.79
CA VAL A 204 14.82 1.68 -7.65
C VAL A 204 15.58 0.80 -8.61
N LYS A 205 15.61 1.24 -9.86
CA LYS A 205 16.34 0.61 -10.96
C LYS A 205 17.58 1.42 -11.27
N TYR A 206 18.73 0.76 -11.36
CA TYR A 206 20.01 1.38 -11.69
C TYR A 206 20.83 0.47 -12.59
N ASN A 207 21.74 1.07 -13.36
CA ASN A 207 22.63 0.34 -14.25
C ASN A 207 24.03 0.32 -13.67
N GLU A 208 24.67 -0.83 -13.67
CA GLU A 208 26.11 -0.97 -13.46
C GLU A 208 26.78 -1.20 -14.80
N VAL A 209 27.80 -0.39 -15.10
CA VAL A 209 28.63 -0.55 -16.31
C VAL A 209 29.87 -1.33 -15.90
N LYS A 210 30.02 -2.54 -16.45
CA LYS A 210 31.27 -3.29 -16.33
C LYS A 210 32.16 -2.95 -17.51
N LEU A 211 33.33 -2.40 -17.20
CA LEU A 211 34.36 -2.10 -18.19
C LEU A 211 35.42 -3.19 -18.13
N ASP A 212 35.42 -4.06 -19.13
CA ASP A 212 36.55 -4.97 -19.37
C ASP A 212 37.62 -4.20 -20.13
N ILE A 213 38.56 -3.60 -19.38
CA ILE A 213 39.76 -2.98 -19.93
C ILE A 213 40.84 -4.06 -19.94
N ALA A 214 41.19 -4.56 -21.13
CA ALA A 214 42.37 -5.41 -21.28
C ALA A 214 43.62 -4.58 -20.97
N GLU A 215 44.44 -5.02 -19.99
CA GLU A 215 45.65 -4.30 -19.56
C GLU A 215 46.72 -4.16 -20.66
N ASP A 216 46.67 -4.99 -21.70
CA ASP A 216 47.75 -5.14 -22.68
C ASP A 216 47.50 -4.55 -24.08
N ASP A 217 46.28 -4.06 -24.40
CA ASP A 217 46.02 -3.36 -25.66
C ASP A 217 44.80 -2.42 -25.51
N PRO A 218 44.96 -1.09 -25.57
CA PRO A 218 43.84 -0.15 -25.62
C PRO A 218 43.21 -0.18 -27.02
N SER A 219 42.66 -1.33 -27.40
CA SER A 219 41.85 -1.46 -28.60
C SER A 219 40.50 -0.75 -28.37
N ILE A 220 40.02 -0.06 -29.41
CA ILE A 220 38.78 0.75 -29.41
C ILE A 220 37.51 -0.13 -29.24
N SER A 221 37.64 -1.46 -29.07
CA SER A 221 36.53 -2.39 -28.89
C SER A 221 36.32 -2.84 -27.44
N SER A 222 36.43 -1.94 -26.46
CA SER A 222 35.91 -2.22 -25.12
C SER A 222 34.39 -2.40 -25.20
N SER A 223 33.90 -3.64 -25.13
CA SER A 223 32.46 -3.89 -25.02
C SER A 223 32.01 -3.53 -23.61
N ALA A 224 31.29 -2.41 -23.47
CA ALA A 224 30.63 -2.08 -22.22
C ALA A 224 29.39 -2.96 -22.05
N GLU A 225 29.43 -3.91 -21.11
CA GLU A 225 28.23 -4.63 -20.69
C GLU A 225 27.49 -3.79 -19.65
N VAL A 226 26.25 -3.41 -19.98
CA VAL A 226 25.35 -2.68 -19.08
C VAL A 226 24.44 -3.69 -18.40
N GLU A 227 24.62 -3.86 -17.10
CA GLU A 227 23.81 -4.74 -16.29
C GLU A 227 22.76 -3.93 -15.51
N GLU A 228 21.50 -4.35 -15.58
CA GLU A 228 20.39 -3.71 -14.86
C GLU A 228 20.20 -4.37 -13.49
N TYR A 229 20.17 -3.55 -12.44
CA TYR A 229 19.97 -3.96 -11.06
C TYR A 229 18.78 -3.24 -10.43
N PHE A 230 18.20 -3.92 -9.44
CA PHE A 230 17.08 -3.43 -8.67
C PHE A 230 17.42 -3.43 -7.19
N GLN A 231 16.87 -2.45 -6.48
CA GLN A 231 17.04 -2.29 -5.04
C GLN A 231 15.73 -1.90 -4.39
N VAL A 232 15.45 -2.49 -3.22
CA VAL A 232 14.28 -2.13 -2.42
C VAL A 232 14.53 -0.79 -1.72
N THR A 233 13.55 0.12 -1.79
CA THR A 233 13.57 1.40 -1.10
C THR A 233 13.03 1.27 0.34
N GLU A 234 13.20 2.29 1.18
CA GLU A 234 12.62 2.29 2.53
C GLU A 234 11.08 2.14 2.53
N PRO A 235 10.32 2.84 1.65
CA PRO A 235 8.90 2.55 1.45
C PRO A 235 8.62 1.10 1.05
N GLY A 236 9.46 0.52 0.17
CA GLY A 236 9.36 -0.87 -0.24
C GLY A 236 9.53 -1.86 0.92
N GLU A 237 10.51 -1.60 1.80
CA GLU A 237 10.72 -2.40 3.02
C GLU A 237 9.55 -2.25 3.99
N SER A 238 9.09 -1.02 4.22
CA SER A 238 7.95 -0.74 5.09
C SER A 238 6.70 -1.44 4.58
N LEU A 239 6.42 -1.37 3.27
CA LEU A 239 5.27 -2.03 2.66
C LEU A 239 5.36 -3.55 2.85
N ASN A 240 6.52 -4.15 2.57
CA ASN A 240 6.71 -5.59 2.73
C ASN A 240 6.55 -6.04 4.20
N TRP A 241 6.96 -5.22 5.16
CA TRP A 241 6.72 -5.49 6.57
C TRP A 241 5.22 -5.59 6.88
N TYR A 242 4.41 -4.66 6.37
CA TYR A 242 2.95 -4.73 6.54
C TYR A 242 2.33 -5.93 5.83
N ILE A 243 2.82 -6.32 4.64
CA ILE A 243 2.37 -7.53 3.95
C ILE A 243 2.58 -8.77 4.83
N ILE A 244 3.76 -8.89 5.45
CA ILE A 244 4.07 -9.99 6.37
C ILE A 244 3.18 -9.92 7.62
N LYS A 245 3.02 -8.73 8.22
CA LYS A 245 2.17 -8.51 9.40
C LYS A 245 0.72 -8.93 9.15
N CYS A 246 0.20 -8.73 7.94
CA CYS A 246 -1.14 -9.17 7.54
C CYS A 246 -1.21 -10.66 7.15
N GLY A 247 -0.11 -11.41 7.18
CA GLY A 247 -0.07 -12.83 6.81
C GLY A 247 -0.21 -13.07 5.30
N LEU A 248 0.18 -12.11 4.46
CA LEU A 248 -0.04 -12.12 3.00
C LEU A 248 1.23 -12.48 2.20
N TYR A 249 2.10 -13.31 2.75
CA TYR A 249 3.39 -13.69 2.17
C TYR A 249 3.35 -15.06 1.46
N VAL A 250 4.38 -15.33 0.64
CA VAL A 250 4.54 -16.56 -0.17
C VAL A 250 5.91 -17.21 -0.02
#